data_AF-A0A848CTF5-F1
#
_entry.id   AF-A0A848CTF5-F1
#
_cell.length_a   1.000
_cell.length_b   1.000
_cell.length_c   1.000
_cell.angle_alpha   90.00
_cell.angle_beta   90.00
_cell.angle_gamma   90.00
#
_symmetry.space_group_name_H-M   'P 1'
#
loop_
_entity.id
_entity.type
_entity.pdbx_description
1 polymer ?
#
loop_
_entity_poly.entity_id
_entity_poly.type
_entity_poly.pdbx_seq_one_letter_code
_entity_poly.pdbx_strand_id
1 'polypeptide(L)' 'MMIPTEMQWNALLQRHATVTVHAKGQQVTGDLYNVTDEQVILIVPNKQELFEVISRADIDDISW' A
#
# COMPACT_ATOMS: atom_id res chain seq x y z
N MET A 1 -12.46 -6.86 -4.35
CA MET A 1 -11.16 -7.51 -4.53
C MET A 1 -10.58 -7.13 -5.88
N MET A 2 -9.68 -6.16 -5.91
CA MET A 2 -8.92 -5.79 -7.10
C MET A 2 -7.50 -5.51 -6.65
N ILE A 3 -6.55 -6.36 -7.06
CA ILE A 3 -5.13 -6.05 -6.90
C ILE A 3 -4.72 -5.16 -8.07
N PRO A 4 -4.09 -3.99 -7.82
CA PRO A 4 -3.67 -3.12 -8.90
C PRO A 4 -2.69 -3.82 -9.85
N THR A 5 -2.85 -3.57 -11.13
CA THR A 5 -1.83 -3.87 -12.14
C THR A 5 -0.58 -3.04 -11.91
N GLU A 6 0.57 -3.44 -12.45
CA GLU A 6 1.81 -2.64 -12.37
C GLU A 6 1.65 -1.21 -12.90
N MET A 7 0.85 -1.01 -13.95
CA MET A 7 0.53 0.32 -14.46
C MET A 7 -0.25 1.15 -13.42
N GLN A 8 -1.20 0.55 -12.72
CA GLN A 8 -1.96 1.21 -11.66
C GLN A 8 -1.09 1.51 -10.44
N TRP A 9 -0.21 0.59 -10.04
CA TRP A 9 0.77 0.83 -8.97
C TRP A 9 1.66 2.03 -9.27
N ASN A 10 2.22 2.07 -10.47
CA ASN A 10 3.03 3.20 -10.92
C ASN A 10 2.26 4.52 -10.90
N ALA A 11 1.00 4.52 -11.35
CA ALA A 11 0.15 5.71 -11.34
C ALA A 11 -0.20 6.18 -9.91
N LEU A 12 -0.46 5.26 -8.99
CA LEU A 12 -0.72 5.58 -7.58
C LEU A 12 0.54 6.14 -6.91
N LEU A 13 1.70 5.54 -7.18
CA LEU A 13 2.99 5.93 -6.61
C LEU A 13 3.40 7.33 -7.05
N GLN A 14 3.27 7.65 -8.35
CA GLN A 14 3.59 8.97 -8.89
C GLN A 14 2.79 10.11 -8.24
N ARG A 15 1.62 9.81 -7.69
CA ARG A 15 0.72 10.79 -7.07
C ARG A 15 0.82 10.80 -5.55
N HIS A 16 1.66 9.94 -4.96
CA HIS A 16 1.68 9.66 -3.53
C HIS A 16 0.27 9.44 -2.98
N ALA A 17 -0.53 8.62 -3.68
CA ALA A 17 -1.93 8.42 -3.34
C ALA A 17 -2.08 7.84 -1.93
N THR A 18 -3.03 8.36 -1.16
CA THR A 18 -3.49 7.70 0.06
C THR A 18 -4.26 6.44 -0.32
N VAL A 19 -3.77 5.29 0.11
CA VAL A 19 -4.37 3.99 -0.16
C VAL A 19 -4.76 3.31 1.14
N THR A 20 -5.80 2.48 1.07
CA THR A 20 -6.16 1.55 2.13
C THR A 20 -5.88 0.13 1.65
N VAL A 21 -5.02 -0.57 2.40
CA VAL A 21 -4.57 -1.93 2.11
C VAL A 21 -5.19 -2.88 3.11
N HIS A 22 -5.89 -3.89 2.62
CA HIS A 22 -6.36 -5.01 3.42
C HIS A 22 -5.37 -6.16 3.25
N ALA A 23 -4.71 -6.56 4.34
CA ALA A 23 -3.71 -7.63 4.32
C ALA A 23 -3.80 -8.48 5.59
N LYS A 24 -3.88 -9.80 5.45
CA LYS A 24 -3.92 -10.76 6.59
C LYS A 24 -4.98 -10.40 7.66
N GLY A 25 -6.14 -9.92 7.24
CA GLY A 25 -7.23 -9.52 8.15
C GLY A 25 -6.98 -8.22 8.91
N GLN A 26 -5.95 -7.45 8.54
CA GLN A 26 -5.69 -6.11 9.03
C GLN A 26 -5.93 -5.09 7.91
N GLN A 27 -6.25 -3.87 8.31
CA GLN A 27 -6.45 -2.75 7.39
C GLN A 27 -5.46 -1.65 7.76
N VAL A 28 -4.69 -1.18 6.77
CA VAL A 28 -3.76 -0.08 6.92
C VAL A 28 -4.07 1.00 5.90
N THR A 29 -4.23 2.23 6.36
CA THR A 29 -4.39 3.39 5.47
C THR A 29 -3.16 4.29 5.59
N GLY A 30 -2.59 4.67 4.46
CA GLY A 30 -1.41 5.52 4.41
C GLY A 30 -1.08 5.98 3.00
N ASP A 31 -0.13 6.91 2.90
CA ASP A 31 0.31 7.46 1.63
C ASP A 31 1.31 6.52 0.97
N LEU A 32 1.09 6.18 -0.30
CA LEU A 32 1.96 5.27 -1.02
C LEU A 32 3.35 5.90 -1.22
N TYR A 33 4.35 5.30 -0.57
CA TYR A 33 5.72 5.78 -0.58
C TYR A 33 6.59 5.06 -1.59
N ASN A 34 6.48 3.73 -1.65
CA ASN A 34 7.20 2.91 -2.61
C ASN A 34 6.47 1.58 -2.86
N VAL A 35 6.68 1.00 -4.04
CA VAL A 35 6.21 -0.34 -4.39
C VAL A 35 7.36 -1.09 -5.06
N THR A 36 7.63 -2.31 -4.58
CA THR A 36 8.55 -3.24 -5.20
C THR A 36 7.79 -4.48 -5.68
N ASP A 37 8.51 -5.44 -6.26
CA ASP A 37 7.92 -6.73 -6.65
C ASP A 37 7.37 -7.50 -5.43
N GLU A 38 7.90 -7.26 -4.24
CA GLU A 38 7.59 -8.02 -3.02
C GLU A 38 6.81 -7.23 -1.98
N GLN A 39 6.93 -5.91 -1.97
CA GLN A 39 6.47 -5.08 -0.86
C GLN A 39 5.76 -3.81 -1.32
N VAL A 40 4.80 -3.37 -0.51
CA VAL A 40 4.15 -2.06 -0.57
C VAL A 40 4.55 -1.31 0.69
N ILE A 41 5.10 -0.12 0.52
CA ILE A 41 5.56 0.73 1.62
C ILE A 41 4.65 1.95 1.68
N LEU A 42 4.00 2.13 2.82
CA LEU A 42 3.13 3.26 3.12
C LEU A 42 3.77 4.17 4.15
N ILE A 43 3.49 5.47 4.07
CA ILE A 43 3.66 6.39 5.19
C ILE A 43 2.34 6.44 5.94
N VAL A 44 2.34 6.07 7.22
CA VAL A 44 1.16 6.09 8.08
C VAL A 44 1.33 7.19 9.12
N PRO A 45 0.65 8.34 8.96
CA PRO A 45 0.69 9.41 9.95
C PRO A 45 0.28 8.89 11.32
N ASN A 46 0.96 9.34 12.38
CA ASN A 46 0.73 8.95 13.77
C ASN A 46 1.13 7.51 14.14
N LYS A 47 1.78 6.74 13.24
CA LYS A 47 2.47 5.50 13.60
C LYS A 47 3.88 5.80 14.12
N GLN A 48 4.31 5.08 15.15
CA GLN A 48 5.57 5.32 15.85
C GLN A 48 6.82 5.23 14.94
N GLU A 49 6.77 4.36 13.93
CA GLU A 49 7.86 4.14 12.96
C GLU A 49 7.63 4.84 11.60
N LEU A 50 6.58 5.67 11.48
CA LEU A 50 6.15 6.44 10.30
C LEU A 50 5.81 5.61 9.04
N PHE A 51 6.50 4.49 8.80
CA PHE A 51 6.30 3.60 7.67
C PHE A 51 5.53 2.34 8.07
N GLU A 52 4.76 1.83 7.12
CA GLU A 52 4.29 0.45 7.14
C GLU A 52 4.81 -0.30 5.92
N VAL A 53 5.37 -1.48 6.15
CA VAL A 53 5.85 -2.37 5.08
C VAL A 53 4.93 -3.58 5.03
N ILE A 54 4.23 -3.74 3.90
CA ILE A 54 3.25 -4.79 3.69
C ILE A 54 3.77 -5.71 2.58
N SER A 55 3.82 -7.02 2.82
CA SER A 55 4.15 -7.98 1.75
C SER A 55 3.02 -8.05 0.74
N ARG A 56 3.34 -7.98 -0.55
CA ARG A 56 2.35 -8.10 -1.64
C ARG A 56 1.64 -9.46 -1.65
N ALA A 57 2.32 -10.51 -1.20
CA ALA A 57 1.74 -11.84 -1.07
C ALA A 57 0.64 -11.91 0.00
N ASP A 58 0.62 -10.94 0.92
CA ASP A 58 -0.33 -10.86 2.02
C ASP A 58 -1.50 -9.92 1.73
N ILE A 59 -1.49 -9.19 0.60
CA ILE A 59 -2.52 -8.22 0.24
C ILE A 59 -3.73 -8.93 -0.35
N ASP A 60 -4.87 -8.78 0.31
CA ASP A 60 -6.16 -9.32 -0.12
C ASP A 60 -6.83 -8.37 -1.13
N ASP A 61 -6.85 -7.07 -0.81
CA ASP A 61 -7.27 -6.01 -1.74
C ASP A 61 -6.72 -4.61 -1.36
N ILE A 62 -7.01 -3.66 -2.26
CA ILE A 62 -6.65 -2.27 -2.08
C ILE A 62 -7.77 -1.35 -2.57
N SER A 63 -7.89 -0.18 -1.94
CA SER A 63 -8.72 0.94 -2.40
C SER A 63 -7.98 2.28 -2.29
N TRP A 64 -8.38 3.25 -3.11
CA TRP A 64 -7.78 4.59 -3.21
C TRP A 64 -8.82 5.61 -3.66
#